data_AF-A0A9X4B4Y8-F1
#
_entry.id   AF-A0A9X4B4Y8-F1
#
_cell.length_a   1.000
_cell.length_b   1.000
_cell.length_c   1.000
_cell.angle_alpha   90.00
_cell.angle_beta   90.00
_cell.angle_gamma   90.00
#
_symmetry.space_group_name_H-M   'P 1'
#
loop_
_entity.id
_entity.type
_entity.pdbx_description
1 polymer ?
#
loop_
_entity_poly.entity_id
_entity_poly.type
_entity_poly.pdbx_seq_one_letter_code
_entity_poly.pdbx_strand_id
1 'polypeptide(L)'
;MGDVLKFIETLVEDMKGADWTIEKIVEGEKVIENDTNYLEVDNSLYEEQDNFYIKQWTGYCGDDYYGVIFYPIKDNKYLKINYSC
;
A
#
# COMPACT_ATOMS: atom_id res chain seq x y z
N MET A 1 -3.30 -13.58 -16.58
CA MET A 1 -1.89 -13.23 -16.88
C MET A 1 -1.76 -11.79 -17.39
N GLY A 2 -2.71 -11.30 -18.22
CA GLY A 2 -2.73 -9.89 -18.64
C GLY A 2 -2.93 -8.86 -17.52
N ASP A 3 -3.72 -9.19 -16.48
CA ASP A 3 -4.05 -8.22 -15.43
C ASP A 3 -2.91 -7.99 -14.43
N VAL A 4 -2.11 -9.03 -14.15
CA VAL A 4 -0.93 -8.92 -13.27
C VAL A 4 0.17 -8.10 -13.94
N LEU A 5 0.37 -8.27 -15.25
CA LEU A 5 1.39 -7.50 -15.98
C LEU A 5 1.03 -6.01 -16.01
N LYS A 6 -0.23 -5.68 -16.33
CA LYS A 6 -0.72 -4.30 -16.27
C LYS A 6 -0.59 -3.68 -14.87
N PHE A 7 -0.90 -4.47 -13.83
CA PHE A 7 -0.71 -4.04 -12.45
C PHE A 7 0.76 -3.67 -12.16
N ILE A 8 1.70 -4.54 -12.53
CA ILE A 8 3.13 -4.27 -12.32
C ILE A 8 3.58 -3.06 -13.14
N GLU A 9 3.10 -2.91 -14.38
CA GLU A 9 3.40 -1.75 -15.23
C GLU A 9 2.95 -0.43 -14.56
N THR A 10 1.70 -0.35 -14.10
CA THR A 10 1.19 0.83 -13.38
C THR A 10 1.96 1.09 -12.09
N LEU A 11 2.23 0.06 -11.29
CA LEU A 11 2.99 0.22 -10.05
C LEU A 11 4.41 0.76 -10.32
N VAL A 12 5.09 0.27 -11.36
CA VAL A 12 6.43 0.76 -11.74
C VAL A 12 6.38 2.21 -12.20
N GLU A 13 5.34 2.62 -12.92
CA GLU A 13 5.15 4.01 -13.35
C GLU A 13 4.88 4.96 -12.18
N ASP A 14 3.98 4.57 -11.27
CA ASP A 14 3.58 5.38 -10.10
C ASP A 14 4.73 5.54 -9.09
N MET A 15 5.52 4.48 -8.91
CA MET A 15 6.63 4.46 -7.96
C MET A 15 7.95 4.99 -8.55
N LYS A 16 7.91 5.57 -9.76
CA LYS A 16 9.10 6.06 -10.45
C LYS A 16 9.73 7.22 -9.67
N GLY A 17 10.99 7.04 -9.27
CA GLY A 17 11.74 8.04 -8.52
C GLY A 17 11.70 7.85 -7.00
N ALA A 18 10.97 6.85 -6.51
CA ALA A 18 11.07 6.35 -5.14
C ALA A 18 11.80 5.00 -5.12
N ASP A 19 12.47 4.69 -4.02
CA ASP A 19 12.94 3.33 -3.73
C ASP A 19 11.76 2.53 -3.18
N TRP A 20 11.48 1.35 -3.74
CA TRP A 20 10.36 0.54 -3.31
C TRP A 20 10.64 -0.96 -3.42
N THR A 21 9.91 -1.77 -2.65
CA THR A 21 10.03 -3.22 -2.66
C THR A 21 8.72 -3.88 -2.26
N ILE A 22 8.31 -4.91 -2.99
CA ILE A 22 7.25 -5.84 -2.57
C ILE A 22 7.81 -6.74 -1.48
N GLU A 23 7.33 -6.60 -0.25
CA GLU A 23 7.83 -7.37 0.91
C GLU A 23 7.21 -8.77 0.97
N LYS A 24 5.87 -8.83 1.03
CA LYS A 24 5.13 -10.08 1.23
C LYS A 24 3.64 -9.91 0.90
N ILE A 25 2.95 -11.04 0.81
CA ILE A 25 1.48 -11.06 0.83
C ILE A 25 1.02 -11.14 2.28
N VAL A 26 0.05 -10.32 2.66
CA VAL A 26 -0.60 -10.35 3.98
C VAL A 26 -2.09 -10.58 3.84
N GLU A 27 -2.71 -11.04 4.92
CA GLU A 27 -4.16 -11.01 5.08
C GLU A 27 -4.55 -9.74 5.83
N GLY A 28 -5.71 -9.19 5.52
CA GLY A 28 -6.23 -7.99 6.19
C GLY A 28 -7.75 -7.93 6.13
N GLU A 29 -8.33 -7.15 7.04
CA GLU A 29 -9.77 -6.98 7.15
C GLU A 29 -10.18 -5.56 6.77
N LYS A 30 -11.24 -5.43 5.97
CA LYS A 30 -11.80 -4.11 5.65
C LYS A 30 -12.65 -3.63 6.81
N VAL A 31 -12.34 -2.44 7.33
CA VAL A 31 -13.05 -1.80 8.43
C VAL A 31 -13.58 -0.45 7.97
N ILE A 32 -14.79 -0.08 8.40
CA ILE A 32 -15.38 1.23 8.11
C ILE A 32 -15.52 1.99 9.42
N GLU A 33 -14.84 3.14 9.54
CA GLU A 33 -14.96 4.04 10.69
C GLU A 33 -15.29 5.46 10.21
N ASN A 34 -16.34 6.07 10.76
CA ASN A 34 -16.75 7.45 10.44
C ASN A 34 -16.83 7.72 8.92
N ASP A 35 -17.52 6.84 8.18
CA ASP A 35 -17.66 6.90 6.72
C ASP A 35 -16.35 6.82 5.92
N THR A 36 -15.24 6.44 6.58
CA THR A 36 -13.93 6.23 5.97
C THR A 36 -13.60 4.74 5.94
N ASN A 37 -13.12 4.25 4.79
CA ASN A 37 -12.68 2.86 4.64
C ASN A 37 -11.23 2.71 5.07
N TYR A 38 -10.98 1.67 5.86
CA TYR A 38 -9.66 1.27 6.32
C TYR A 38 -9.40 -0.19 6.00
N LEU A 39 -8.11 -0.53 5.96
CA LEU A 39 -7.62 -1.89 6.06
C LEU A 39 -6.98 -2.06 7.43
N GLU A 40 -7.41 -3.08 8.16
CA GLU A 40 -6.76 -3.55 9.38
C GLU A 40 -5.78 -4.68 9.04
N VAL A 41 -4.50 -4.48 9.36
CA VAL A 41 -3.45 -5.50 9.31
C VAL A 41 -2.65 -5.41 10.60
N ASP A 42 -2.46 -6.54 11.30
CA ASP A 42 -1.68 -6.60 12.55
C ASP A 42 -2.08 -5.49 13.56
N ASN A 43 -3.40 -5.29 13.76
CA ASN A 43 -4.01 -4.26 14.62
C ASN A 43 -3.65 -2.81 14.25
N SER A 44 -3.21 -2.58 13.02
CA SER A 44 -2.93 -1.25 12.47
C SER A 44 -3.91 -0.92 11.36
N LEU A 45 -4.45 0.30 11.39
CA LEU A 45 -5.35 0.81 10.36
C LEU A 45 -4.57 1.59 9.29
N TYR A 46 -4.96 1.34 8.04
CA TYR A 46 -4.42 1.97 6.84
C TYR A 46 -5.59 2.53 6.01
N GLU A 47 -5.52 3.79 5.63
CA GLU A 47 -6.62 4.49 4.96
C GLU A 47 -6.69 4.11 3.48
N GLU A 48 -7.91 3.95 2.95
CA GLU A 48 -8.12 3.72 1.52
C GLU A 48 -7.88 5.00 0.71
N GLN A 49 -7.04 4.92 -0.31
CA GLN A 49 -6.80 5.95 -1.32
C GLN A 49 -6.76 5.28 -2.70
N ASP A 50 -7.58 5.77 -3.64
CA ASP A 50 -7.59 5.29 -5.04
C ASP A 50 -7.59 3.76 -5.22
N ASN A 51 -8.34 3.05 -4.36
CA ASN A 51 -8.49 1.57 -4.31
C ASN A 51 -7.28 0.79 -3.77
N PHE A 52 -6.30 1.44 -3.14
CA PHE A 52 -5.27 0.81 -2.32
C PHE A 52 -5.30 1.39 -0.90
N TYR A 53 -4.55 0.81 0.02
CA TYR A 53 -4.45 1.31 1.39
C TYR A 53 -3.04 1.78 1.66
N ILE A 54 -2.87 2.94 2.27
CA ILE A 54 -1.55 3.56 2.41
C ILE A 54 -1.36 4.17 3.79
N LYS A 55 -0.11 4.18 4.24
CA LYS A 55 0.33 5.00 5.37
C LYS A 55 1.75 5.49 5.12
N GLN A 56 1.91 6.80 5.23
CA GLN A 56 3.19 7.48 5.07
C GLN A 56 3.67 8.02 6.42
N TRP A 57 4.97 7.98 6.62
CA TRP A 57 5.67 8.61 7.72
C TRP A 57 6.73 9.56 7.17
N THR A 58 6.86 10.72 7.79
CA THR A 58 7.95 11.65 7.50
C THR A 58 9.22 11.19 8.22
N GLY A 59 10.35 11.19 7.52
CA GLY A 59 11.67 10.93 8.07
C GLY A 59 12.15 12.07 8.99
N TYR A 60 13.36 11.88 9.54
CA TYR A 60 13.91 12.80 10.54
C TYR A 60 14.28 14.19 9.99
N CYS A 61 14.63 14.27 8.71
CA CYS A 61 15.13 15.49 8.08
C CYS A 61 14.04 16.32 7.36
N GLY A 62 12.80 15.83 7.29
CA GLY A 62 11.64 16.54 6.74
C GLY A 62 11.55 16.55 5.21
N ASP A 63 12.62 16.18 4.52
CA ASP A 63 12.70 15.90 3.09
C ASP A 63 12.55 14.40 2.78
N ASP A 64 13.01 13.53 3.68
CA ASP A 64 12.82 12.08 3.54
C ASP A 64 11.40 11.65 3.95
N TYR A 65 10.84 10.66 3.25
CA TYR A 65 9.61 9.99 3.66
C TYR A 65 9.66 8.49 3.34
N TYR A 66 8.95 7.71 4.14
CA TYR A 66 8.78 6.28 3.89
C TYR A 66 7.36 5.87 4.21
N GLY A 67 6.93 4.75 3.63
CA GLY A 67 5.57 4.32 3.81
C GLY A 67 5.36 2.88 3.42
N VAL A 68 4.12 2.46 3.62
CA VAL A 68 3.62 1.16 3.22
C VAL A 68 2.35 1.34 2.40
N ILE A 69 2.26 0.59 1.31
CA ILE A 69 1.08 0.43 0.49
C ILE A 69 0.62 -1.03 0.61
N PHE A 70 -0.68 -1.22 0.80
CA PHE A 70 -1.35 -2.50 0.71
C PHE A 70 -2.25 -2.49 -0.52
N TYR A 71 -1.83 -3.23 -1.55
CA TYR A 71 -2.59 -3.34 -2.78
C TYR A 71 -3.48 -4.60 -2.75
N PRO A 72 -4.81 -4.49 -2.97
CA PRO A 72 -5.71 -5.63 -2.93
C PRO A 72 -5.43 -6.62 -4.07
N ILE A 73 -5.37 -7.91 -3.74
CA ILE A 73 -5.21 -9.00 -4.72
C ILE A 73 -6.52 -9.77 -4.88
N LYS A 74 -6.81 -10.68 -3.95
CA LYS A 74 -8.00 -11.53 -3.91
C LYS A 74 -8.17 -12.11 -2.51
N ASP A 75 -9.38 -12.51 -2.16
CA ASP A 75 -9.65 -13.28 -0.92
C ASP A 75 -9.08 -12.62 0.35
N ASN A 76 -9.27 -11.31 0.52
CA ASN A 76 -8.72 -10.52 1.63
C ASN A 76 -7.17 -10.57 1.74
N LYS A 77 -6.48 -10.85 0.63
CA LYS A 77 -5.02 -10.82 0.54
C LYS A 77 -4.54 -9.56 -0.16
N TYR A 78 -3.45 -9.03 0.37
CA TYR A 78 -2.88 -7.76 -0.06
C TYR A 78 -1.37 -7.91 -0.30
N LEU A 79 -0.85 -7.24 -1.33
CA LEU A 79 0.58 -7.05 -1.49
C LEU A 79 1.03 -5.93 -0.57
N LYS A 80 1.92 -6.23 0.37
CA LYS A 80 2.61 -5.23 1.18
C LYS A 80 3.82 -4.71 0.41
N ILE A 81 3.80 -3.42 0.08
CA ILE A 81 4.85 -2.72 -0.64
C ILE A 81 5.41 -1.66 0.30
N ASN A 82 6.71 -1.69 0.57
CA ASN A 82 7.38 -0.61 1.28
C ASN A 82 7.98 0.35 0.26
N TYR A 83 7.99 1.63 0.59
CA TYR A 83 8.62 2.66 -0.22
C TYR A 83 9.34 3.70 0.64
N SER A 84 10.33 4.35 0.05
CA SER A 84 11.08 5.46 0.63
C SER A 84 11.57 6.43 -0.44
N CYS A 85 11.71 7.69 -0.07
CA CYS A 85 12.28 8.77 -0.87
C CYS A 85 13.11 9.65 0.05
#